data_AF-A0A8T3WAE9-F1
#
_entry.id   AF-A0A8T3WAE9-F1
#
_cell.length_a   1.000
_cell.length_b   1.000
_cell.length_c   1.000
_cell.angle_alpha   90.00
_cell.angle_beta   90.00
_cell.angle_gamma   90.00
#
_symmetry.space_group_name_H-M   'P 1'
#
loop_
_entity.id
_entity.type
_entity.pdbx_description
1 polymer ?
#
loop_
_entity_poly.entity_id
_entity_poly.type
_entity_poly.pdbx_seq_one_letter_code
_entity_poly.pdbx_strand_id
1 'polypeptide(L)'
;MAIKKTLSLIISLAFFVLASVSPVFGAISPSGNTFDVSVNVEKPIPEYTPLYPELPVIVDEDVMPVPYAYYDYDKDGKIDWIRKEHDGNYYVYKNKGTNENQIYREGTEISSFEGNNLIENYGVKSISGINIPAETQSWNYFSHPRYDLYIDSAYYAANTPAIDNFFNEFDERFGLLEATTGWSSEEYYGTKLRINVTSTPVCAQGKAYAGEIYLNFSNTLYDSGCTLPYYENGIPYLGNPGELGDNWLYMKMAIHESLHSINPTSILTRLWFTEGFSRYYEYNILSNYNGNGFLDINQETADTYLYIGNSFYNWANYVSNNYHDTTPQNNPIQSSLGYAITAWMFSMMRDNHSLSWSNLYTLINNNRETVDKAWSLAAGNVYDADMFNIDLFGRASGLTFNQTKAIWRYDGPSGPGWGVRNWTDVNGVIAWYADLTPTSLVFSKTNPVAGELVQATATISNAGQTNANNVSVRFYKDTTTFIGERYINVNAGSNGVVGINFTAGTGTHQISVKVDEFNTKIETNDLNNIRANSITFSAPPIQPSCVYNKKLRAYVCS
;
A
#
# COMPACT_ATOMS: atom_id res chain seq x y z
N MET A 1 -30.05 -65.64 -4.57
CA MET A 1 -28.66 -66.15 -4.66
C MET A 1 -27.89 -65.54 -3.48
N ALA A 2 -27.24 -66.38 -2.67
CA ALA A 2 -26.79 -66.21 -1.26
C ALA A 2 -26.12 -64.87 -0.88
N ILE A 3 -26.34 -64.18 0.26
CA ILE A 3 -26.49 -64.45 1.72
C ILE A 3 -25.18 -64.33 2.55
N LYS A 4 -25.30 -63.56 3.66
CA LYS A 4 -24.52 -63.41 4.94
C LYS A 4 -23.46 -62.29 4.98
N LYS A 5 -23.63 -61.18 5.74
CA LYS A 5 -23.70 -60.94 7.23
C LYS A 5 -22.50 -61.51 8.00
N THR A 6 -21.82 -60.69 8.81
CA THR A 6 -21.74 -60.77 10.30
C THR A 6 -21.11 -59.48 10.88
N LEU A 7 -21.51 -59.18 12.12
CA LEU A 7 -21.41 -57.98 12.95
C LEU A 7 -20.45 -58.23 14.15
N SER A 8 -20.11 -57.15 14.87
CA SER A 8 -19.76 -57.07 16.31
C SER A 8 -18.30 -57.39 16.72
N LEU A 9 -17.70 -56.86 17.79
CA LEU A 9 -17.91 -55.80 18.82
C LEU A 9 -16.77 -56.07 19.85
N ILE A 10 -16.49 -55.13 20.78
CA ILE A 10 -15.89 -55.29 22.15
C ILE A 10 -14.36 -55.04 22.26
N ILE A 11 -13.75 -54.41 23.30
CA ILE A 11 -14.07 -53.50 24.45
C ILE A 11 -12.69 -52.97 24.95
N SER A 12 -12.73 -51.79 25.55
CA SER A 12 -11.83 -51.05 26.45
C SER A 12 -10.74 -51.75 27.32
N LEU A 13 -9.75 -50.91 27.72
CA LEU A 13 -9.33 -50.57 29.11
C LEU A 13 -7.90 -50.94 29.59
N ALA A 14 -7.37 -50.06 30.48
CA ALA A 14 -6.23 -50.14 31.43
C ALA A 14 -4.84 -49.72 30.89
N PHE A 15 -4.16 -48.62 31.28
CA PHE A 15 -3.81 -47.93 32.55
C PHE A 15 -2.78 -48.67 33.45
N PHE A 16 -1.76 -47.91 33.92
CA PHE A 16 -0.74 -48.18 34.97
C PHE A 16 0.47 -49.09 34.59
N VAL A 17 1.75 -48.87 34.98
CA VAL A 17 2.46 -47.81 35.72
C VAL A 17 4.01 -48.04 35.69
N LEU A 18 4.77 -46.95 35.91
CA LEU A 18 6.17 -46.77 36.42
C LEU A 18 7.22 -47.90 36.32
N ALA A 19 8.46 -47.57 35.94
CA ALA A 19 9.47 -47.03 36.88
C ALA A 19 10.88 -46.86 36.29
N SER A 20 11.49 -45.71 36.63
CA SER A 20 12.89 -45.48 37.04
C SER A 20 14.07 -45.92 36.16
N VAL A 21 14.93 -44.95 35.79
CA VAL A 21 16.23 -44.75 36.48
C VAL A 21 16.67 -43.27 36.38
N SER A 22 16.89 -42.64 37.54
CA SER A 22 17.88 -41.58 37.79
C SER A 22 18.56 -41.95 39.11
N PRO A 23 19.86 -41.66 39.30
CA PRO A 23 20.17 -40.69 40.37
C PRO A 23 21.38 -39.78 40.03
N VAL A 24 21.25 -38.47 40.26
CA VAL A 24 21.69 -37.69 41.46
C VAL A 24 23.15 -37.22 41.39
N PHE A 25 23.33 -35.89 41.35
CA PHE A 25 24.09 -35.00 42.25
C PHE A 25 24.25 -33.65 41.53
N GLY A 26 23.99 -32.46 42.07
CA GLY A 26 23.52 -32.00 43.37
C GLY A 26 23.32 -30.47 43.27
N ALA A 27 22.39 -29.93 44.05
CA ALA A 27 22.05 -28.50 44.07
C ALA A 27 22.70 -27.80 45.26
N ILE A 28 23.22 -26.58 45.06
CA ILE A 28 23.25 -25.46 46.04
C ILE A 28 23.09 -24.13 45.24
N SER A 29 22.34 -23.18 45.81
CA SER A 29 21.86 -21.87 45.30
C SER A 29 22.42 -20.73 46.19
N PRO A 30 22.14 -19.42 45.99
CA PRO A 30 22.25 -18.52 44.83
C PRO A 30 23.16 -17.29 45.14
N SER A 31 23.60 -16.53 44.11
CA SER A 31 23.71 -15.04 44.11
C SER A 31 24.67 -14.53 43.02
N GLY A 32 24.32 -13.40 42.41
CA GLY A 32 25.28 -12.48 41.79
C GLY A 32 25.41 -12.54 40.27
N ASN A 33 25.08 -11.41 39.65
CA ASN A 33 25.43 -10.99 38.28
C ASN A 33 26.91 -11.34 37.95
N THR A 34 27.34 -11.67 36.74
CA THR A 34 27.22 -10.98 35.45
C THR A 34 27.69 -11.96 34.36
N PHE A 35 27.09 -11.89 33.18
CA PHE A 35 27.53 -12.60 31.97
C PHE A 35 28.88 -12.10 31.47
N ASP A 36 29.78 -13.03 31.13
CA ASP A 36 30.82 -12.82 30.11
C ASP A 36 31.27 -14.19 29.57
N VAL A 37 30.88 -14.51 28.33
CA VAL A 37 31.56 -15.51 27.50
C VAL A 37 31.59 -14.98 26.07
N SER A 38 32.77 -14.49 25.69
CA SER A 38 33.15 -14.22 24.32
C SER A 38 33.38 -15.53 23.57
N VAL A 39 32.68 -15.71 22.45
CA VAL A 39 33.06 -16.67 21.40
C VAL A 39 32.99 -15.96 20.07
N ASN A 40 34.17 -15.60 19.55
CA ASN A 40 34.36 -15.21 18.16
C ASN A 40 34.02 -16.39 17.24
N VAL A 41 33.06 -16.19 16.35
CA VAL A 41 32.92 -16.98 15.13
C VAL A 41 32.76 -15.98 13.98
N GLU A 42 33.87 -15.69 13.32
CA GLU A 42 33.84 -15.01 12.02
C GLU A 42 33.03 -15.87 11.04
N LYS A 43 31.92 -15.32 10.54
CA LYS A 43 31.23 -15.77 9.34
C LYS A 43 31.02 -14.56 8.41
N PRO A 44 31.11 -14.78 7.09
CA PRO A 44 31.19 -13.70 6.11
C PRO A 44 29.85 -12.96 6.01
N ILE A 45 29.97 -11.65 5.85
CA ILE A 45 28.91 -10.67 5.62
C ILE A 45 28.32 -10.90 4.21
N PRO A 46 27.00 -11.03 4.06
CA PRO A 46 26.29 -10.48 2.92
C PRO A 46 25.65 -9.17 3.39
N GLU A 47 26.06 -8.07 2.76
CA GLU A 47 25.48 -6.74 2.91
C GLU A 47 23.99 -6.74 2.54
N TYR A 48 23.28 -5.80 3.15
CA TYR A 48 21.87 -5.41 3.00
C TYR A 48 20.84 -6.05 3.93
N THR A 49 20.73 -5.49 5.14
CA THR A 49 19.56 -4.70 5.59
C THR A 49 19.89 -4.01 6.92
N PRO A 50 19.16 -2.95 7.30
CA PRO A 50 18.37 -3.17 8.51
C PRO A 50 16.93 -2.68 8.46
N LEU A 51 16.16 -3.35 9.32
CA LEU A 51 14.78 -3.15 9.78
C LEU A 51 14.35 -1.70 10.02
N TYR A 52 13.05 -1.43 9.77
CA TYR A 52 12.26 -0.42 10.49
C TYR A 52 10.84 -0.92 10.81
N PRO A 53 10.36 -0.78 12.07
CA PRO A 53 8.94 -0.67 12.39
C PRO A 53 8.51 0.82 12.51
N GLU A 54 7.34 1.09 11.94
CA GLU A 54 6.39 2.23 12.13
C GLU A 54 6.85 3.67 11.79
N LEU A 55 6.03 4.32 10.94
CA LEU A 55 6.26 5.57 10.19
C LEU A 55 6.30 6.86 11.05
N PRO A 56 7.39 7.63 10.93
CA PRO A 56 7.39 9.07 10.68
C PRO A 56 8.09 9.35 9.33
N VAL A 57 8.06 10.60 8.83
CA VAL A 57 9.01 11.02 7.78
C VAL A 57 10.40 10.95 8.40
N ILE A 58 11.10 9.81 8.21
CA ILE A 58 12.52 9.68 8.50
C ILE A 58 13.23 10.02 7.19
N VAL A 59 13.86 11.19 7.20
CA VAL A 59 14.95 11.53 6.29
C VAL A 59 16.00 10.44 6.47
N ASP A 60 16.32 9.72 5.40
CA ASP A 60 17.42 8.77 5.39
C ASP A 60 18.72 9.54 5.65
N GLU A 61 19.22 9.48 6.88
CA GLU A 61 20.41 10.21 7.35
C GLU A 61 21.69 9.71 6.65
N ASP A 62 21.64 8.57 5.93
CA ASP A 62 22.77 7.98 5.22
C ASP A 62 22.78 8.28 3.70
N VAL A 63 21.85 9.09 3.18
CA VAL A 63 21.75 9.40 1.73
C VAL A 63 21.91 10.89 1.39
N MET A 64 22.10 11.80 2.37
CA MET A 64 22.20 13.24 2.07
C MET A 64 23.47 13.92 2.62
N PRO A 65 24.32 14.54 1.77
CA PRO A 65 25.56 15.20 2.21
C PRO A 65 25.34 16.67 2.64
N VAL A 66 24.15 17.05 3.14
CA VAL A 66 23.84 18.44 3.52
C VAL A 66 23.65 18.59 5.04
N PRO A 67 24.29 19.59 5.69
CA PRO A 67 24.12 19.82 7.13
C PRO A 67 22.66 20.18 7.51
N TYR A 68 22.17 19.64 8.63
CA TYR A 68 20.85 19.95 9.19
C TYR A 68 20.85 19.99 10.74
N ALA A 69 19.77 20.55 11.32
CA ALA A 69 19.51 20.63 12.75
C ALA A 69 18.02 20.55 13.08
N TYR A 70 17.73 20.12 14.31
CA TYR A 70 16.39 20.12 14.89
C TYR A 70 16.35 21.09 16.08
N TYR A 71 15.48 22.09 16.02
CA TYR A 71 15.40 23.14 17.03
C TYR A 71 14.00 23.78 17.00
N ASP A 72 13.41 24.04 18.17
CA ASP A 72 12.16 24.80 18.29
C ASP A 72 12.43 26.28 17.99
N TYR A 73 12.33 26.64 16.71
CA TYR A 73 12.81 27.92 16.20
C TYR A 73 11.88 29.06 16.59
N ASP A 74 10.56 28.83 16.58
CA ASP A 74 9.57 29.85 16.93
C ASP A 74 9.02 29.75 18.37
N LYS A 75 9.53 28.81 19.17
CA LYS A 75 9.23 28.62 20.60
C LYS A 75 7.77 28.25 20.86
N ASP A 76 7.16 27.53 19.94
CA ASP A 76 5.80 27.02 20.09
C ASP A 76 5.74 25.67 20.84
N GLY A 77 6.90 25.15 21.25
CA GLY A 77 7.05 23.87 21.93
C GLY A 77 7.18 22.69 20.96
N LYS A 78 7.24 22.94 19.65
CA LYS A 78 7.43 21.93 18.61
C LYS A 78 8.82 22.00 17.99
N ILE A 79 9.36 20.85 17.62
CA ILE A 79 10.68 20.76 17.01
C ILE A 79 10.60 21.09 15.53
N ASP A 80 11.25 22.19 15.11
CA ASP A 80 11.38 22.59 13.71
C ASP A 80 12.63 21.97 13.07
N TRP A 81 12.66 21.94 11.74
CA TRP A 81 13.77 21.38 10.97
C TRP A 81 14.52 22.49 10.22
N ILE A 82 15.83 22.56 10.42
CA ILE A 82 16.72 23.54 9.79
C ILE A 82 17.69 22.80 8.88
N ARG A 83 17.81 23.21 7.62
CA ARG A 83 18.78 22.58 6.72
C ARG A 83 19.36 23.55 5.71
N LYS A 84 20.54 23.21 5.22
CA LYS A 84 21.10 23.86 4.03
C LYS A 84 20.57 23.16 2.79
N GLU A 85 19.93 23.91 1.92
CA GLU A 85 19.39 23.41 0.66
C GLU A 85 20.46 23.37 -0.43
N HIS A 86 20.15 22.68 -1.53
CA HIS A 86 21.05 22.56 -2.69
C HIS A 86 21.33 23.90 -3.39
N ASP A 87 20.47 24.90 -3.19
CA ASP A 87 20.69 26.28 -3.66
C ASP A 87 21.77 27.03 -2.86
N GLY A 88 22.26 26.43 -1.78
CA GLY A 88 23.29 26.97 -0.90
C GLY A 88 22.76 27.82 0.26
N ASN A 89 21.44 28.05 0.34
CA ASN A 89 20.79 28.83 1.39
C ASN A 89 20.30 27.94 2.54
N TYR A 90 19.95 28.56 3.67
CA TYR A 90 19.46 27.86 4.85
C TYR A 90 17.96 28.10 5.01
N TYR A 91 17.22 27.07 5.35
CA TYR A 91 15.77 27.14 5.51
C TYR A 91 15.34 26.55 6.85
N VAL A 92 14.30 27.14 7.43
CA VAL A 92 13.58 26.62 8.59
C VAL A 92 12.21 26.12 8.15
N TYR A 93 11.93 24.85 8.40
CA TYR A 93 10.65 24.21 8.18
C TYR A 93 9.93 24.08 9.50
N LYS A 94 8.86 24.86 9.67
CA LYS A 94 8.08 24.85 10.91
C LYS A 94 7.23 23.59 11.04
N ASN A 95 7.23 22.98 12.22
CA ASN A 95 6.42 21.79 12.48
C ASN A 95 4.94 22.15 12.66
N LYS A 96 4.12 21.78 11.68
CA LYS A 96 2.66 21.96 11.74
C LYS A 96 1.93 20.82 12.47
N GLY A 97 2.60 19.70 12.73
CA GLY A 97 2.07 18.53 13.42
C GLY A 97 2.29 18.55 14.93
N THR A 98 2.56 17.38 15.53
CA THR A 98 3.00 17.23 16.93
C THR A 98 4.48 16.86 16.97
N ASN A 99 5.10 16.81 18.15
CA ASN A 99 6.49 16.32 18.28
C ASN A 99 6.62 14.81 18.00
N GLU A 100 5.53 14.07 18.20
CA GLU A 100 5.44 12.64 17.91
C GLU A 100 5.10 12.37 16.43
N ASN A 101 4.56 13.37 15.73
CA ASN A 101 4.13 13.26 14.34
C ASN A 101 4.36 14.59 13.61
N GLN A 102 5.63 14.83 13.24
CA GLN A 102 6.11 16.10 12.72
C GLN A 102 5.66 16.30 11.26
N ILE A 103 5.24 17.52 10.90
CA ILE A 103 4.77 17.83 9.55
C ILE A 103 5.46 19.12 9.07
N TYR A 104 6.31 19.00 8.06
CA TYR A 104 7.06 20.09 7.44
C TYR A 104 6.53 20.30 6.02
N ARG A 105 6.26 21.56 5.62
CA ARG A 105 5.67 21.86 4.30
C ARG A 105 6.29 23.07 3.61
N GLU A 106 6.57 24.12 4.37
CA GLU A 106 7.06 25.39 3.85
C GLU A 106 8.33 25.82 4.60
N GLY A 107 9.43 25.94 3.87
CA GLY A 107 10.70 26.43 4.39
C GLY A 107 10.75 27.95 4.31
N THR A 108 11.10 28.61 5.42
CA THR A 108 11.42 30.05 5.43
C THR A 108 12.93 30.19 5.36
N GLU A 109 13.43 30.91 4.35
CA GLU A 109 14.86 31.18 4.24
C GLU A 109 15.34 31.98 5.46
N ILE A 110 16.48 31.58 6.01
CA ILE A 110 17.17 32.26 7.09
C ILE A 110 18.59 32.61 6.67
N SER A 111 19.19 33.58 7.35
CA SER A 111 20.55 34.02 7.02
C SER A 111 21.56 32.90 7.21
N SER A 112 22.62 32.86 6.39
CA SER A 112 23.66 31.84 6.53
C SER A 112 24.37 31.88 7.90
N PHE A 113 24.46 33.05 8.54
CA PHE A 113 25.01 33.18 9.89
C PHE A 113 24.14 32.47 10.94
N GLU A 114 22.82 32.63 10.82
CA GLU A 114 21.84 32.02 11.70
C GLU A 114 21.73 30.52 11.47
N GLY A 115 21.65 30.09 10.21
CA GLY A 115 21.64 28.67 9.85
C GLY A 115 22.90 27.93 10.31
N ASN A 116 24.09 28.53 10.13
CA ASN A 116 25.34 27.96 10.65
C ASN A 116 25.35 27.85 12.17
N ASN A 117 24.93 28.89 12.90
CA ASN A 117 24.86 28.83 14.36
C ASN A 117 23.90 27.74 14.85
N LEU A 118 22.74 27.58 14.20
CA LEU A 118 21.77 26.56 14.57
C LEU A 118 22.33 25.16 14.33
N ILE A 119 23.01 24.94 13.20
CA ILE A 119 23.64 23.66 12.89
C ILE A 119 24.85 23.36 13.77
N GLU A 120 25.67 24.37 14.10
CA GLU A 120 26.81 24.17 14.99
C GLU A 120 26.41 23.80 16.43
N ASN A 121 25.30 24.36 16.91
CA ASN A 121 24.82 24.18 18.28
C ASN A 121 23.83 23.02 18.46
N TYR A 122 23.05 22.69 17.43
CA TYR A 122 21.94 21.74 17.50
C TYR A 122 21.92 20.70 16.37
N GLY A 123 22.88 20.74 15.45
CA GLY A 123 22.90 19.89 14.26
C GLY A 123 23.67 18.58 14.41
N VAL A 124 23.36 17.64 13.51
CA VAL A 124 24.20 16.46 13.24
C VAL A 124 25.33 16.92 12.33
N LYS A 125 26.56 16.95 12.87
CA LYS A 125 27.75 17.32 12.09
C LYS A 125 28.09 16.17 11.15
N SER A 126 28.19 16.45 9.84
CA SER A 126 28.72 15.46 8.89
C SER A 126 30.08 14.94 9.37
N ILE A 127 30.36 13.66 9.16
CA ILE A 127 31.70 13.10 9.36
C ILE A 127 32.71 13.97 8.60
N SER A 128 33.60 14.65 9.33
CA SER A 128 34.68 15.42 8.74
C SER A 128 35.57 14.47 7.93
N GLY A 129 35.50 14.55 6.59
CA GLY A 129 36.33 13.70 5.73
C GLY A 129 35.88 13.55 4.28
N ILE A 130 34.66 13.92 3.90
CA ILE A 130 34.26 13.89 2.49
C ILE A 130 34.77 15.17 1.82
N ASN A 131 35.91 15.05 1.13
CA ASN A 131 36.18 15.91 -0.01
C ASN A 131 35.08 15.63 -1.03
N ILE A 132 34.02 16.45 -1.03
CA ILE A 132 33.10 16.50 -2.17
C ILE A 132 33.95 17.12 -3.28
N PRO A 133 34.35 16.37 -4.32
CA PRO A 133 34.94 17.00 -5.49
C PRO A 133 33.92 18.03 -5.93
N ALA A 134 34.34 19.28 -6.18
CA ALA A 134 33.43 20.24 -6.78
C ALA A 134 32.89 19.60 -8.06
N GLU A 135 31.62 19.18 -8.04
CA GLU A 135 30.98 18.72 -9.26
C GLU A 135 30.97 19.94 -10.17
N THR A 136 31.82 19.89 -11.19
CA THR A 136 31.89 20.91 -12.24
C THR A 136 30.68 20.86 -13.16
N GLN A 137 29.67 20.07 -12.80
CA GLN A 137 28.48 19.83 -13.59
C GLN A 137 27.50 20.98 -13.34
N SER A 138 27.33 21.81 -14.36
CA SER A 138 26.33 22.88 -14.37
C SER A 138 24.98 22.27 -14.72
N TRP A 139 23.93 22.71 -14.04
CA TRP A 139 22.55 22.23 -14.23
C TRP A 139 21.65 23.37 -14.68
N ASN A 140 20.78 23.11 -15.65
CA ASN A 140 19.62 23.95 -15.92
C ASN A 140 18.42 23.45 -15.11
N TYR A 141 17.73 24.37 -14.44
CA TYR A 141 16.55 24.08 -13.63
C TYR A 141 15.28 24.63 -14.28
N PHE A 142 14.24 23.79 -14.34
CA PHE A 142 12.91 24.14 -14.81
C PHE A 142 11.87 23.59 -13.83
N SER A 143 10.97 24.45 -13.36
CA SER A 143 9.86 24.00 -12.50
C SER A 143 8.59 23.84 -13.33
N HIS A 144 8.01 22.64 -13.28
CA HIS A 144 6.72 22.31 -13.86
C HIS A 144 5.68 22.13 -12.74
N PRO A 145 4.36 22.09 -13.03
CA PRO A 145 3.35 21.90 -12.00
C PRO A 145 3.53 20.61 -11.20
N ARG A 146 3.96 19.51 -11.84
CA ARG A 146 4.01 18.16 -11.24
C ARG A 146 5.41 17.67 -10.88
N TYR A 147 6.43 18.25 -11.50
CA TYR A 147 7.83 17.84 -11.36
C TYR A 147 8.79 19.02 -11.44
N ASP A 148 9.97 18.84 -10.87
CA ASP A 148 11.11 19.73 -10.98
C ASP A 148 12.19 19.06 -11.82
N LEU A 149 12.66 19.75 -12.86
CA LEU A 149 13.53 19.22 -13.89
C LEU A 149 14.92 19.85 -13.81
N TYR A 150 15.94 19.00 -13.73
CA TYR A 150 17.35 19.34 -13.69
C TYR A 150 18.05 18.68 -14.87
N ILE A 151 18.63 19.47 -15.78
CA ILE A 151 19.29 18.95 -16.99
C ILE A 151 20.73 19.41 -17.02
N ASP A 152 21.66 18.48 -17.25
CA ASP A 152 23.08 18.80 -17.49
C ASP A 152 23.20 19.90 -18.56
N SER A 153 23.92 20.98 -18.25
CA SER A 153 23.94 22.16 -19.10
C SER A 153 24.59 21.93 -20.47
N ALA A 154 25.59 21.05 -20.55
CA ALA A 154 26.23 20.73 -21.83
C ALA A 154 25.31 19.89 -22.70
N TYR A 155 24.63 18.90 -22.11
CA TYR A 155 23.65 18.07 -22.79
C TYR A 155 22.45 18.89 -23.28
N TYR A 156 21.93 19.78 -22.44
CA TYR A 156 20.86 20.71 -22.80
C TYR A 156 21.25 21.54 -24.03
N ALA A 157 22.40 22.24 -23.96
CA ALA A 157 22.88 23.08 -25.06
C ALA A 157 23.10 22.33 -26.38
N ALA A 158 23.48 21.04 -26.32
CA ALA A 158 23.69 20.22 -27.51
C ALA A 158 22.38 19.72 -28.16
N ASN A 159 21.27 19.69 -27.41
CA ASN A 159 20.02 19.04 -27.83
C ASN A 159 18.79 19.95 -27.82
N THR A 160 18.91 21.22 -27.43
CA THR A 160 17.84 22.21 -27.67
C THR A 160 17.66 22.41 -29.18
N PRO A 161 16.43 22.35 -29.74
CA PRO A 161 15.12 22.42 -29.10
C PRO A 161 14.44 21.06 -28.80
N ALA A 162 15.07 19.92 -29.12
CA ALA A 162 14.45 18.60 -28.99
C ALA A 162 14.10 18.25 -27.53
N ILE A 163 14.92 18.66 -26.56
CA ILE A 163 14.65 18.46 -25.13
C ILE A 163 13.40 19.24 -24.69
N ASP A 164 13.26 20.49 -25.10
CA ASP A 164 12.08 21.30 -24.74
C ASP A 164 10.81 20.66 -25.28
N ASN A 165 10.85 20.18 -26.52
CA ASN A 165 9.73 19.45 -27.12
C ASN A 165 9.43 18.16 -26.34
N PHE A 166 10.46 17.36 -26.02
CA PHE A 166 10.29 16.12 -25.26
C PHE A 166 9.60 16.36 -23.91
N PHE A 167 10.01 17.37 -23.14
CA PHE A 167 9.44 17.60 -21.81
C PHE A 167 8.06 18.26 -21.84
N ASN A 168 7.73 19.02 -22.88
CA ASN A 168 6.34 19.42 -23.14
C ASN A 168 5.45 18.20 -23.34
N GLU A 169 5.89 17.27 -24.21
CA GLU A 169 5.16 16.02 -24.45
C GLU A 169 5.09 15.10 -23.23
N PHE A 170 6.15 15.07 -22.44
CA PHE A 170 6.21 14.31 -21.20
C PHE A 170 5.21 14.82 -20.16
N ASP A 171 5.04 16.15 -19.99
CA ASP A 171 4.08 16.68 -19.00
C ASP A 171 2.64 16.20 -19.27
N GLU A 172 2.24 16.09 -20.54
CA GLU A 172 0.91 15.60 -20.89
C GLU A 172 0.74 14.11 -20.56
N ARG A 173 1.72 13.29 -20.88
CA ARG A 173 1.70 11.83 -20.62
C ARG A 173 1.85 11.52 -19.14
N PHE A 174 2.66 12.29 -18.43
CA PHE A 174 2.78 12.22 -16.98
C PHE A 174 1.48 12.65 -16.29
N GLY A 175 0.81 13.71 -16.79
CA GLY A 175 -0.52 14.08 -16.32
C GLY A 175 -1.56 12.98 -16.53
N LEU A 176 -1.54 12.30 -17.69
CA LEU A 176 -2.40 11.15 -17.95
C LEU A 176 -2.08 9.97 -17.02
N LEU A 177 -0.80 9.74 -16.74
CA LEU A 177 -0.34 8.71 -15.80
C LEU A 177 -0.88 8.97 -14.39
N GLU A 178 -0.69 10.16 -13.84
CA GLU A 178 -1.21 10.54 -12.52
C GLU A 178 -2.74 10.46 -12.48
N ALA A 179 -3.42 10.90 -13.54
CA ALA A 179 -4.88 10.81 -13.62
C ALA A 179 -5.39 9.35 -13.66
N THR A 180 -4.65 8.46 -14.31
CA THR A 180 -5.04 7.04 -14.44
C THR A 180 -4.76 6.26 -13.16
N THR A 181 -3.64 6.56 -12.50
CA THR A 181 -3.21 5.87 -11.27
C THR A 181 -3.80 6.49 -10.01
N GLY A 182 -4.14 7.77 -10.07
CA GLY A 182 -4.44 8.58 -8.89
C GLY A 182 -3.24 8.76 -7.97
N TRP A 183 -2.01 8.53 -8.46
CA TRP A 183 -0.78 8.64 -7.68
C TRP A 183 0.05 9.83 -8.14
N SER A 184 0.69 10.50 -7.19
CA SER A 184 1.65 11.57 -7.45
C SER A 184 2.79 11.53 -6.43
N SER A 185 3.94 12.08 -6.81
CA SER A 185 5.04 12.25 -5.86
C SER A 185 4.62 13.13 -4.68
N GLU A 186 3.81 14.16 -4.93
CA GLU A 186 3.35 15.08 -3.88
C GLU A 186 2.45 14.39 -2.85
N GLU A 187 1.59 13.46 -3.29
CA GLU A 187 0.71 12.71 -2.40
C GLU A 187 1.49 11.78 -1.46
N TYR A 188 2.45 11.03 -1.98
CA TYR A 188 3.15 10.00 -1.20
C TYR A 188 4.43 10.49 -0.52
N TYR A 189 5.09 11.49 -1.09
CA TYR A 189 6.39 11.98 -0.62
C TYR A 189 6.36 13.45 -0.19
N GLY A 190 5.24 14.16 -0.40
CA GLY A 190 5.08 15.55 0.02
C GLY A 190 5.83 16.57 -0.84
N THR A 191 6.47 16.12 -1.93
CA THR A 191 7.23 16.96 -2.85
C THR A 191 6.96 16.58 -4.30
N LYS A 192 7.11 17.55 -5.22
CA LYS A 192 7.11 17.27 -6.67
C LYS A 192 8.14 16.20 -7.01
N LEU A 193 7.88 15.45 -8.07
CA LEU A 193 8.85 14.50 -8.60
C LEU A 193 10.10 15.27 -9.05
N ARG A 194 11.28 14.88 -8.59
CA ARG A 194 12.54 15.40 -9.11
C ARG A 194 12.99 14.57 -10.31
N ILE A 195 13.34 15.23 -11.41
CA ILE A 195 13.84 14.60 -12.62
C ILE A 195 15.24 15.14 -12.93
N ASN A 196 16.25 14.28 -12.90
CA ASN A 196 17.62 14.60 -13.28
C ASN A 196 17.92 14.00 -14.65
N VAL A 197 18.44 14.79 -15.59
CA VAL A 197 18.68 14.36 -16.97
C VAL A 197 20.14 14.57 -17.35
N THR A 198 20.78 13.50 -17.82
CA THR A 198 22.14 13.55 -18.37
C THR A 198 22.26 12.78 -19.70
N SER A 199 23.46 12.81 -20.29
CA SER A 199 23.78 12.12 -21.54
C SER A 199 24.38 10.74 -21.31
N THR A 200 24.16 9.82 -22.25
CA THR A 200 24.75 8.47 -22.29
C THR A 200 25.02 8.03 -23.73
N PRO A 201 25.99 7.12 -23.98
CA PRO A 201 26.22 6.57 -25.32
C PRO A 201 25.18 5.52 -25.75
N VAL A 202 24.30 5.07 -24.86
CA VAL A 202 23.20 4.16 -25.22
C VAL A 202 21.90 4.93 -25.42
N CYS A 203 20.84 4.28 -25.90
CA CYS A 203 19.59 4.96 -26.24
C CYS A 203 18.92 5.64 -25.05
N ALA A 204 18.51 4.87 -24.07
CA ALA A 204 17.88 5.39 -22.87
C ALA A 204 18.18 4.47 -21.69
N GLN A 205 18.46 5.07 -20.54
CA GLN A 205 18.61 4.40 -19.27
C GLN A 205 17.91 5.22 -18.19
N GLY A 206 17.49 4.52 -17.15
CA GLY A 206 16.72 5.07 -16.07
C GLY A 206 17.17 4.50 -14.73
N LYS A 207 17.06 5.32 -13.70
CA LYS A 207 17.07 4.88 -12.31
C LYS A 207 16.09 5.71 -11.52
N ALA A 208 15.26 5.04 -10.73
CA ALA A 208 14.26 5.66 -9.88
C ALA A 208 14.53 5.41 -8.40
N TYR A 209 14.11 6.37 -7.59
CA TYR A 209 14.02 6.33 -6.15
C TYR A 209 12.70 7.00 -5.72
N ALA A 210 12.31 6.84 -4.46
CA ALA A 210 11.13 7.52 -3.93
C ALA A 210 11.22 9.05 -4.18
N GLY A 211 10.30 9.58 -4.99
CA GLY A 211 10.24 11.00 -5.34
C GLY A 211 11.32 11.53 -6.29
N GLU A 212 12.20 10.68 -6.84
CA GLU A 212 13.30 11.13 -7.70
C GLU A 212 13.66 10.14 -8.83
N ILE A 213 13.83 10.64 -10.05
CA ILE A 213 14.37 9.88 -11.19
C ILE A 213 15.65 10.48 -11.75
N TYR A 214 16.47 9.60 -12.31
CA TYR A 214 17.66 9.90 -13.10
C TYR A 214 17.49 9.28 -14.48
N LEU A 215 17.32 10.14 -15.48
CA LEU A 215 17.17 9.76 -16.87
C LEU A 215 18.46 10.05 -17.62
N ASN A 216 18.99 9.04 -18.29
CA ASN A 216 20.15 9.18 -19.15
C ASN A 216 19.70 8.90 -20.59
N PHE A 217 19.76 9.91 -21.43
CA PHE A 217 19.38 9.79 -22.85
C PHE A 217 20.61 9.85 -23.74
N SER A 218 20.49 9.30 -24.94
CA SER A 218 21.55 9.32 -25.94
C SER A 218 22.12 10.72 -26.15
N ASN A 219 23.41 10.81 -26.47
CA ASN A 219 24.12 12.09 -26.70
C ASN A 219 23.37 13.04 -27.64
N THR A 220 22.74 12.48 -28.67
CA THR A 220 21.81 13.17 -29.55
C THR A 220 20.43 12.60 -29.31
N LEU A 221 19.54 13.37 -28.68
CA LEU A 221 18.18 12.93 -28.43
C LEU A 221 17.52 12.56 -29.77
N TYR A 222 16.93 11.36 -29.82
CA TYR A 222 16.42 10.73 -31.06
C TYR A 222 17.52 10.33 -32.06
N ASP A 223 18.61 9.74 -31.56
CA ASP A 223 19.57 9.04 -32.40
C ASP A 223 18.90 7.92 -33.23
N SER A 224 19.23 7.86 -34.52
CA SER A 224 18.79 6.81 -35.45
C SER A 224 19.06 5.38 -34.98
N GLY A 225 20.07 5.16 -34.13
CA GLY A 225 20.34 3.86 -33.51
C GLY A 225 19.29 3.41 -32.50
N CYS A 226 18.33 4.27 -32.17
CA CYS A 226 17.36 4.09 -31.09
C CYS A 226 15.91 3.99 -31.58
N THR A 227 15.71 3.88 -32.89
CA THR A 227 14.40 3.64 -33.49
C THR A 227 13.92 2.23 -33.16
N LEU A 228 12.70 2.12 -32.63
CA LEU A 228 12.01 0.84 -32.44
C LEU A 228 10.85 0.72 -33.42
N PRO A 229 10.70 -0.44 -34.08
CA PRO A 229 9.59 -0.64 -35.00
C PRO A 229 8.26 -0.58 -34.25
N TYR A 230 7.29 0.07 -34.87
CA TYR A 230 5.89 -0.06 -34.50
C TYR A 230 5.29 -1.27 -35.23
N TYR A 231 4.27 -1.90 -34.65
CA TYR A 231 3.63 -3.09 -35.20
C TYR A 231 2.19 -2.81 -35.62
N GLU A 232 1.79 -3.33 -36.77
CA GLU A 232 0.41 -3.28 -37.25
C GLU A 232 0.06 -4.58 -37.99
N ASN A 233 -0.99 -5.26 -37.54
CA ASN A 233 -1.41 -6.58 -38.00
C ASN A 233 -0.28 -7.63 -38.06
N GLY A 234 0.60 -7.62 -37.06
CA GLY A 234 1.72 -8.54 -36.88
C GLY A 234 2.96 -8.16 -37.68
N ILE A 235 2.93 -7.04 -38.40
CA ILE A 235 4.03 -6.62 -39.28
C ILE A 235 4.79 -5.46 -38.60
N PRO A 236 6.13 -5.55 -38.45
CA PRO A 236 6.95 -4.45 -37.99
C PRO A 236 7.18 -3.43 -39.10
N TYR A 237 7.08 -2.14 -38.75
CA TYR A 237 7.28 -1.02 -39.64
C TYR A 237 8.21 0.03 -39.00
N LEU A 238 9.02 0.67 -39.84
CA LEU A 238 9.72 1.91 -39.51
C LEU A 238 8.94 3.06 -40.17
N GLY A 239 8.64 4.11 -39.43
CA GLY A 239 7.79 5.22 -39.86
C GLY A 239 6.45 5.27 -39.14
N ASN A 240 6.46 5.18 -37.81
CA ASN A 240 5.29 5.41 -36.97
C ASN A 240 4.73 6.84 -37.16
N PRO A 241 3.42 7.01 -37.45
CA PRO A 241 2.80 8.32 -37.60
C PRO A 241 2.55 9.06 -36.28
N GLY A 242 2.76 8.41 -35.13
CA GLY A 242 2.67 9.03 -33.80
C GLY A 242 3.69 10.15 -33.59
N GLU A 243 3.47 10.93 -32.53
CA GLU A 243 4.24 12.14 -32.24
C GLU A 243 5.74 11.91 -32.05
N LEU A 244 6.10 10.80 -31.42
CA LEU A 244 7.50 10.44 -31.16
C LEU A 244 8.15 9.68 -32.34
N GLY A 245 7.37 9.38 -33.39
CA GLY A 245 7.79 8.49 -34.47
C GLY A 245 8.31 7.16 -33.93
N ASP A 246 9.37 6.64 -34.53
CA ASP A 246 9.99 5.38 -34.09
C ASP A 246 10.82 5.54 -32.81
N ASN A 247 10.95 6.76 -32.26
CA ASN A 247 11.74 7.06 -31.08
C ASN A 247 10.93 7.03 -29.77
N TRP A 248 9.75 6.39 -29.76
CA TRP A 248 8.91 6.32 -28.57
C TRP A 248 9.59 5.65 -27.34
N LEU A 249 10.72 4.95 -27.53
CA LEU A 249 11.53 4.35 -26.47
C LEU A 249 11.98 5.35 -25.38
N TYR A 250 12.30 6.59 -25.75
CA TYR A 250 12.75 7.59 -24.76
C TYR A 250 11.62 7.97 -23.81
N MET A 251 10.42 8.20 -24.35
CA MET A 251 9.23 8.50 -23.55
C MET A 251 8.81 7.29 -22.71
N LYS A 252 8.88 6.10 -23.30
CA LYS A 252 8.67 4.82 -22.62
C LYS A 252 9.53 4.73 -21.34
N MET A 253 10.83 4.99 -21.47
CA MET A 253 11.76 5.00 -20.32
C MET A 253 11.39 6.05 -19.28
N ALA A 254 11.07 7.28 -19.70
CA ALA A 254 10.73 8.35 -18.77
C ALA A 254 9.48 7.99 -17.94
N ILE A 255 8.40 7.53 -18.59
CA ILE A 255 7.18 7.11 -17.90
C ILE A 255 7.44 5.94 -16.94
N HIS A 256 8.26 4.96 -17.35
CA HIS A 256 8.61 3.80 -16.52
C HIS A 256 9.32 4.17 -15.23
N GLU A 257 10.34 5.02 -15.30
CA GLU A 257 11.05 5.46 -14.09
C GLU A 257 10.20 6.38 -13.22
N SER A 258 9.36 7.21 -13.84
CA SER A 258 8.42 8.06 -13.10
C SER A 258 7.45 7.21 -12.28
N LEU A 259 6.93 6.11 -12.83
CA LEU A 259 6.08 5.16 -12.12
C LEU A 259 6.75 4.61 -10.87
N HIS A 260 7.98 4.12 -10.99
CA HIS A 260 8.75 3.68 -9.83
C HIS A 260 8.80 4.76 -8.75
N SER A 261 9.01 6.01 -9.14
CA SER A 261 9.22 7.10 -8.19
C SER A 261 7.96 7.66 -7.55
N ILE A 262 6.78 7.44 -8.14
CA ILE A 262 5.49 7.92 -7.61
C ILE A 262 4.65 6.82 -6.94
N ASN A 263 5.01 5.54 -7.15
CA ASN A 263 4.29 4.42 -6.54
C ASN A 263 4.28 4.52 -5.00
N PRO A 264 3.23 4.04 -4.31
CA PRO A 264 3.28 3.82 -2.87
C PRO A 264 4.45 2.91 -2.48
N THR A 265 5.12 3.21 -1.36
CA THR A 265 6.35 2.51 -0.92
C THR A 265 6.22 0.98 -0.84
N SER A 266 5.04 0.49 -0.48
CA SER A 266 4.71 -0.93 -0.39
C SER A 266 4.65 -1.66 -1.72
N ILE A 267 4.41 -0.94 -2.82
CA ILE A 267 4.42 -1.45 -4.20
C ILE A 267 5.85 -1.39 -4.75
N LEU A 268 6.51 -0.25 -4.50
CA LEU A 268 7.86 0.11 -4.95
C LEU A 268 8.94 -0.93 -4.65
N THR A 269 8.81 -1.61 -3.53
CA THR A 269 9.88 -2.44 -2.95
C THR A 269 9.87 -3.88 -3.43
N ARG A 270 8.83 -4.30 -4.16
CA ARG A 270 8.75 -5.65 -4.74
C ARG A 270 9.15 -5.59 -6.21
N LEU A 271 10.40 -5.93 -6.50
CA LEU A 271 11.02 -5.74 -7.82
C LEU A 271 10.19 -6.31 -8.98
N TRP A 272 9.79 -7.58 -8.93
CA TRP A 272 8.98 -8.20 -10.00
C TRP A 272 7.64 -7.50 -10.21
N PHE A 273 7.09 -6.93 -9.14
CA PHE A 273 5.79 -6.28 -9.10
C PHE A 273 5.87 -4.85 -9.58
N THR A 274 6.73 -4.02 -8.97
CA THR A 274 6.94 -2.62 -9.36
C THR A 274 7.41 -2.52 -10.82
N GLU A 275 8.35 -3.37 -11.25
CA GLU A 275 8.82 -3.36 -12.64
C GLU A 275 7.75 -3.84 -13.63
N GLY A 276 6.96 -4.83 -13.24
CA GLY A 276 5.81 -5.28 -14.03
C GLY A 276 4.73 -4.21 -14.15
N PHE A 277 4.49 -3.46 -13.06
CA PHE A 277 3.51 -2.38 -13.01
C PHE A 277 3.97 -1.20 -13.87
N SER A 278 5.24 -0.80 -13.72
CA SER A 278 5.88 0.24 -14.52
C SER A 278 5.83 -0.10 -16.01
N ARG A 279 6.18 -1.35 -16.38
CA ARG A 279 6.04 -1.83 -17.76
C ARG A 279 4.59 -1.84 -18.27
N TYR A 280 3.63 -2.25 -17.45
CA TYR A 280 2.25 -2.24 -17.89
C TYR A 280 1.79 -0.81 -18.22
N TYR A 281 2.06 0.15 -17.32
CA TYR A 281 1.63 1.52 -17.51
C TYR A 281 2.43 2.27 -18.56
N GLU A 282 3.75 2.07 -18.71
CA GLU A 282 4.54 2.74 -19.76
C GLU A 282 3.93 2.46 -21.15
N TYR A 283 3.55 1.22 -21.43
CA TYR A 283 2.97 0.84 -22.72
C TYR A 283 1.51 1.28 -22.85
N ASN A 284 0.71 1.21 -21.77
CA ASN A 284 -0.69 1.64 -21.80
C ASN A 284 -0.86 3.15 -21.92
N ILE A 285 0.03 3.95 -21.33
CA ILE A 285 0.00 5.40 -21.47
C ILE A 285 0.33 5.77 -22.93
N LEU A 286 1.38 5.18 -23.50
CA LEU A 286 1.73 5.41 -24.90
C LEU A 286 0.66 4.89 -25.88
N SER A 287 -0.02 3.78 -25.56
CA SER A 287 -1.04 3.21 -26.44
C SER A 287 -2.39 3.92 -26.40
N ASN A 288 -2.64 4.74 -25.39
CA ASN A 288 -3.89 5.48 -25.22
C ASN A 288 -3.74 6.99 -25.42
N TYR A 289 -2.51 7.51 -25.47
CA TYR A 289 -2.27 8.93 -25.72
C TYR A 289 -2.46 9.25 -27.20
N ASN A 290 -3.29 10.27 -27.51
CA ASN A 290 -3.67 10.67 -28.87
C ASN A 290 -3.65 12.20 -29.04
N GLY A 291 -2.51 12.85 -28.80
CA GLY A 291 -2.39 14.31 -28.86
C GLY A 291 -2.65 14.90 -30.25
N ASN A 292 -2.13 14.25 -31.30
CA ASN A 292 -2.14 14.75 -32.67
C ASN A 292 -3.09 13.99 -33.62
N GLY A 293 -4.03 13.22 -33.09
CA GLY A 293 -4.91 12.35 -33.88
C GLY A 293 -4.29 11.00 -34.25
N PHE A 294 -3.04 10.77 -33.86
CA PHE A 294 -2.35 9.48 -33.92
C PHE A 294 -1.87 9.07 -32.53
N LEU A 295 -1.92 7.77 -32.25
CA LEU A 295 -1.36 7.20 -31.02
C LEU A 295 0.17 7.20 -31.08
N ASP A 296 0.85 7.35 -29.94
CA ASP A 296 2.32 7.17 -29.90
C ASP A 296 2.71 5.75 -30.27
N ILE A 297 1.94 4.75 -29.86
CA ILE A 297 1.97 3.38 -30.35
C ILE A 297 0.53 2.85 -30.39
N ASN A 298 0.21 1.85 -31.20
CA ASN A 298 -1.08 1.18 -31.06
C ASN A 298 -1.05 0.10 -29.97
N GLN A 299 -2.22 -0.39 -29.56
CA GLN A 299 -2.31 -1.43 -28.53
C GLN A 299 -1.59 -2.72 -28.94
N GLU A 300 -1.59 -3.06 -30.23
CA GLU A 300 -0.87 -4.23 -30.74
C GLU A 300 0.65 -4.13 -30.56
N THR A 301 1.21 -2.94 -30.78
CA THR A 301 2.64 -2.66 -30.56
C THR A 301 2.96 -2.85 -29.09
N ALA A 302 2.17 -2.24 -28.19
CA ALA A 302 2.30 -2.42 -26.75
C ALA A 302 2.27 -3.91 -26.35
N ASP A 303 1.24 -4.63 -26.79
CA ASP A 303 1.04 -6.04 -26.50
C ASP A 303 2.18 -6.91 -27.04
N THR A 304 2.68 -6.60 -28.24
CA THR A 304 3.81 -7.31 -28.85
C THR A 304 5.06 -7.20 -27.99
N TYR A 305 5.46 -5.99 -27.58
CA TYR A 305 6.66 -5.81 -26.77
C TYR A 305 6.57 -6.46 -25.38
N LEU A 306 5.36 -6.47 -24.79
CA LEU A 306 5.11 -7.18 -23.53
C LEU A 306 5.16 -8.70 -23.71
N TYR A 307 4.54 -9.22 -24.77
CA TYR A 307 4.43 -10.66 -25.04
C TYR A 307 5.77 -11.28 -25.39
N ILE A 308 6.51 -10.67 -26.34
CA ILE A 308 7.77 -11.22 -26.84
C ILE A 308 8.89 -11.12 -25.80
N GLY A 309 8.83 -10.13 -24.91
CA GLY A 309 9.79 -9.89 -23.85
C GLY A 309 11.24 -10.07 -24.30
N ASN A 310 11.97 -10.99 -23.66
CA ASN A 310 13.31 -11.38 -24.09
C ASN A 310 13.50 -12.91 -24.10
N SER A 311 14.72 -13.37 -24.41
CA SER A 311 15.04 -14.80 -24.54
C SER A 311 14.71 -15.65 -23.32
N PHE A 312 14.78 -15.07 -22.11
CA PHE A 312 14.49 -15.76 -20.85
C PHE A 312 13.12 -15.41 -20.26
N TYR A 313 12.60 -14.24 -20.62
CA TYR A 313 11.42 -13.64 -20.02
C TYR A 313 10.41 -13.30 -21.11
N ASN A 314 9.72 -14.31 -21.63
CA ASN A 314 8.62 -14.12 -22.57
C ASN A 314 7.45 -15.02 -22.21
N TRP A 315 6.26 -14.61 -22.62
CA TRP A 315 5.03 -15.26 -22.20
C TRP A 315 4.93 -16.71 -22.68
N ALA A 316 5.25 -16.97 -23.95
CA ALA A 316 5.14 -18.30 -24.54
C ALA A 316 6.02 -19.33 -23.79
N ASN A 317 7.28 -18.97 -23.54
CA ASN A 317 8.22 -19.80 -22.80
C ASN A 317 7.75 -20.01 -21.35
N TYR A 318 7.31 -18.94 -20.68
CA TYR A 318 6.80 -19.02 -19.31
C TYR A 318 5.64 -20.01 -19.17
N VAL A 319 4.65 -19.93 -20.07
CA VAL A 319 3.51 -20.88 -20.08
C VAL A 319 3.99 -22.30 -20.36
N SER A 320 4.87 -22.48 -21.35
CA SER A 320 5.39 -23.82 -21.71
C SER A 320 6.22 -24.45 -20.60
N ASN A 321 6.86 -23.64 -19.74
CA ASN A 321 7.69 -24.07 -18.62
C ASN A 321 6.90 -24.10 -17.29
N ASN A 322 5.59 -24.39 -17.36
CA ASN A 322 4.72 -24.49 -16.17
C ASN A 322 4.84 -23.25 -15.26
N TYR A 323 4.78 -22.06 -15.84
CA TYR A 323 4.79 -20.77 -15.13
C TYR A 323 6.07 -20.55 -14.31
N HIS A 324 7.21 -20.94 -14.88
CA HIS A 324 8.54 -20.56 -14.41
C HIS A 324 9.27 -19.86 -15.55
N ASP A 325 10.15 -18.91 -15.23
CA ASP A 325 11.04 -18.35 -16.24
C ASP A 325 11.96 -19.42 -16.83
N THR A 326 12.56 -19.15 -17.99
CA THR A 326 13.45 -20.10 -18.64
C THR A 326 14.92 -19.81 -18.37
N THR A 327 15.22 -19.09 -17.29
CA THR A 327 16.60 -18.92 -16.82
C THR A 327 17.12 -20.24 -16.26
N PRO A 328 18.44 -20.43 -16.12
CA PRO A 328 18.99 -21.58 -15.41
C PRO A 328 18.50 -21.72 -13.96
N GLN A 329 18.07 -20.61 -13.35
CA GLN A 329 17.51 -20.60 -11.99
C GLN A 329 16.07 -21.12 -11.96
N ASN A 330 15.35 -21.09 -13.09
CA ASN A 330 13.98 -21.60 -13.24
C ASN A 330 13.05 -21.06 -12.14
N ASN A 331 12.99 -19.73 -12.02
CA ASN A 331 12.30 -19.07 -10.92
C ASN A 331 10.81 -18.90 -11.22
N PRO A 332 9.93 -19.01 -10.21
CA PRO A 332 8.57 -18.49 -10.34
C PRO A 332 8.60 -16.96 -10.50
N ILE A 333 7.52 -16.36 -11.01
CA ILE A 333 7.51 -14.93 -11.34
C ILE A 333 7.87 -14.01 -10.17
N GLN A 334 7.48 -14.37 -8.94
CA GLN A 334 7.79 -13.62 -7.71
C GLN A 334 9.30 -13.52 -7.40
N SER A 335 10.10 -14.40 -7.98
CA SER A 335 11.56 -14.45 -7.84
C SER A 335 12.28 -14.25 -9.17
N SER A 336 11.52 -13.95 -10.23
CA SER A 336 12.03 -13.77 -11.59
C SER A 336 12.24 -12.30 -11.90
N LEU A 337 13.19 -12.01 -12.79
CA LEU A 337 13.33 -10.69 -13.43
C LEU A 337 12.39 -10.54 -14.65
N GLY A 338 11.37 -11.39 -14.73
CA GLY A 338 10.43 -11.51 -15.84
C GLY A 338 9.40 -10.39 -15.94
N TYR A 339 9.80 -9.14 -15.88
CA TYR A 339 8.88 -8.00 -15.79
C TYR A 339 7.92 -7.87 -16.98
N ALA A 340 8.36 -8.26 -18.18
CA ALA A 340 7.52 -8.33 -19.38
C ALA A 340 6.37 -9.35 -19.22
N ILE A 341 6.66 -10.49 -18.59
CA ILE A 341 5.68 -11.52 -18.26
C ILE A 341 4.65 -10.93 -17.28
N THR A 342 5.11 -10.27 -16.21
CA THR A 342 4.22 -9.62 -15.24
C THR A 342 3.32 -8.55 -15.88
N ALA A 343 3.88 -7.69 -16.72
CA ALA A 343 3.11 -6.65 -17.41
C ALA A 343 2.09 -7.24 -18.39
N TRP A 344 2.48 -8.26 -19.15
CA TRP A 344 1.56 -9.01 -20.02
C TRP A 344 0.44 -9.67 -19.21
N MET A 345 0.75 -10.15 -18.01
CA MET A 345 -0.24 -10.68 -17.07
C MET A 345 -1.27 -9.62 -16.68
N PHE A 346 -0.85 -8.41 -16.35
CA PHE A 346 -1.78 -7.30 -16.07
C PHE A 346 -2.65 -6.94 -17.27
N SER A 347 -2.11 -6.95 -18.50
CA SER A 347 -2.92 -6.78 -19.72
C SER A 347 -4.01 -7.84 -19.81
N MET A 348 -3.71 -9.11 -19.55
CA MET A 348 -4.72 -10.16 -19.54
C MET A 348 -5.71 -10.03 -18.37
N MET A 349 -5.32 -9.50 -17.21
CA MET A 349 -6.27 -9.22 -16.12
C MET A 349 -7.27 -8.12 -16.50
N ARG A 350 -6.79 -7.05 -17.15
CA ARG A 350 -7.63 -6.01 -17.74
C ARG A 350 -8.60 -6.60 -18.75
N ASP A 351 -8.09 -7.38 -19.70
CA ASP A 351 -8.86 -7.82 -20.87
C ASP A 351 -9.81 -9.00 -20.57
N ASN A 352 -9.35 -9.96 -19.77
CA ASN A 352 -10.09 -11.22 -19.55
C ASN A 352 -10.86 -11.23 -18.22
N HIS A 353 -10.49 -10.37 -17.26
CA HIS A 353 -11.09 -10.33 -15.92
C HIS A 353 -11.54 -8.94 -15.49
N SER A 354 -11.66 -8.00 -16.43
CA SER A 354 -12.18 -6.66 -16.18
C SER A 354 -11.54 -5.98 -14.96
N LEU A 355 -10.22 -6.15 -14.80
CA LEU A 355 -9.45 -5.51 -13.72
C LEU A 355 -9.80 -4.02 -13.67
N SER A 356 -10.39 -3.60 -12.55
CA SER A 356 -10.68 -2.20 -12.28
C SER A 356 -9.52 -1.59 -11.51
N TRP A 357 -8.70 -0.80 -12.20
CA TRP A 357 -7.60 -0.07 -11.58
C TRP A 357 -8.07 0.87 -10.48
N SER A 358 -9.19 1.57 -10.68
CA SER A 358 -9.78 2.43 -9.65
C SER A 358 -10.20 1.64 -8.40
N ASN A 359 -10.71 0.41 -8.57
CA ASN A 359 -11.00 -0.46 -7.44
C ASN A 359 -9.71 -0.92 -6.75
N LEU A 360 -8.67 -1.26 -7.51
CA LEU A 360 -7.37 -1.63 -6.94
C LEU A 360 -6.82 -0.51 -6.04
N TYR A 361 -6.83 0.73 -6.52
CA TYR A 361 -6.38 1.89 -5.74
C TYR A 361 -7.25 2.15 -4.51
N THR A 362 -8.56 2.00 -4.65
CA THR A 362 -9.49 2.09 -3.53
C THR A 362 -9.19 1.02 -2.47
N LEU A 363 -8.90 -0.21 -2.88
CA LEU A 363 -8.56 -1.30 -1.97
C LEU A 363 -7.24 -1.04 -1.25
N ILE A 364 -6.20 -0.57 -1.96
CA ILE A 364 -4.92 -0.18 -1.37
C ILE A 364 -5.13 0.89 -0.30
N ASN A 365 -5.84 1.97 -0.63
CA ASN A 365 -6.07 3.09 0.29
C ASN A 365 -6.92 2.69 1.50
N ASN A 366 -7.96 1.89 1.28
CA ASN A 366 -8.80 1.40 2.36
C ASN A 366 -8.10 0.35 3.24
N ASN A 367 -6.98 -0.24 2.81
CA ASN A 367 -6.31 -1.32 3.53
C ASN A 367 -4.83 -1.04 3.77
N ARG A 368 -4.44 0.25 3.90
CA ARG A 368 -3.05 0.66 4.08
C ARG A 368 -2.37 -0.05 5.26
N GLU A 369 -3.10 -0.30 6.35
CA GLU A 369 -2.56 -1.04 7.50
C GLU A 369 -2.17 -2.48 7.13
N THR A 370 -2.97 -3.13 6.30
CA THR A 370 -2.71 -4.48 5.79
C THR A 370 -1.59 -4.46 4.77
N VAL A 371 -1.54 -3.44 3.91
CA VAL A 371 -0.43 -3.21 2.98
C VAL A 371 0.90 -3.09 3.75
N ASP A 372 0.94 -2.25 4.76
CA ASP A 372 2.12 -2.00 5.59
C ASP A 372 2.49 -3.24 6.44
N LYS A 373 1.50 -3.98 6.93
CA LYS A 373 1.74 -5.27 7.61
C LYS A 373 2.36 -6.28 6.66
N ALA A 374 1.80 -6.47 5.47
CA ALA A 374 2.30 -7.39 4.45
C ALA A 374 3.77 -7.07 4.12
N TRP A 375 4.08 -5.77 3.99
CA TRP A 375 5.43 -5.26 3.83
C TRP A 375 6.34 -5.64 5.00
N SER A 376 5.94 -5.39 6.25
CA SER A 376 6.77 -5.72 7.42
C SER A 376 7.09 -7.22 7.53
N LEU A 377 6.18 -8.09 7.08
CA LEU A 377 6.36 -9.54 7.07
C LEU A 377 7.30 -9.99 5.94
N ALA A 378 7.41 -9.22 4.85
CA ALA A 378 8.28 -9.52 3.72
C ALA A 378 9.77 -9.61 4.10
N ALA A 379 10.17 -8.93 5.17
CA ALA A 379 11.52 -9.02 5.75
C ALA A 379 11.87 -10.45 6.23
N GLY A 380 10.86 -11.25 6.59
CA GLY A 380 11.02 -12.66 6.96
C GLY A 380 10.68 -13.63 5.82
N ASN A 381 9.72 -13.28 4.97
CA ASN A 381 9.35 -14.06 3.80
C ASN A 381 8.69 -13.20 2.71
N VAL A 382 9.40 -13.03 1.60
CA VAL A 382 8.97 -12.27 0.42
C VAL A 382 7.59 -12.68 -0.14
N TYR A 383 7.16 -13.92 0.08
CA TYR A 383 5.87 -14.42 -0.37
C TYR A 383 4.66 -13.80 0.35
N ASP A 384 4.83 -13.30 1.58
CA ASP A 384 3.71 -12.76 2.36
C ASP A 384 3.27 -11.37 1.84
N ALA A 385 4.20 -10.54 1.35
CA ALA A 385 3.85 -9.30 0.64
C ALA A 385 3.23 -9.54 -0.74
N ASP A 386 3.76 -10.50 -1.49
CA ASP A 386 3.23 -10.80 -2.83
C ASP A 386 1.79 -11.30 -2.76
N MET A 387 1.48 -12.11 -1.75
CA MET A 387 0.15 -12.66 -1.53
C MET A 387 -0.92 -11.58 -1.39
N PHE A 388 -0.64 -10.53 -0.63
CA PHE A 388 -1.63 -9.46 -0.45
C PHE A 388 -1.86 -8.69 -1.73
N ASN A 389 -0.77 -8.36 -2.43
CA ASN A 389 -0.86 -7.69 -3.70
C ASN A 389 -1.68 -8.54 -4.69
N ILE A 390 -1.47 -9.86 -4.76
CA ILE A 390 -2.30 -10.77 -5.58
C ILE A 390 -3.78 -10.68 -5.20
N ASP A 391 -4.09 -10.75 -3.91
CA ASP A 391 -5.47 -10.69 -3.40
C ASP A 391 -6.14 -9.38 -3.81
N LEU A 392 -5.43 -8.25 -3.70
CA LEU A 392 -5.90 -6.94 -4.16
C LEU A 392 -6.22 -6.95 -5.66
N PHE A 393 -5.37 -7.52 -6.51
CA PHE A 393 -5.64 -7.64 -7.95
C PHE A 393 -6.86 -8.50 -8.24
N GLY A 394 -6.94 -9.67 -7.61
CA GLY A 394 -8.07 -10.55 -7.85
C GLY A 394 -9.39 -9.90 -7.42
N ARG A 395 -9.43 -9.24 -6.26
CA ARG A 395 -10.61 -8.49 -5.79
C ARG A 395 -10.93 -7.30 -6.71
N ALA A 396 -9.92 -6.58 -7.19
CA ALA A 396 -10.08 -5.51 -8.16
C ALA A 396 -10.61 -6.01 -9.53
N SER A 397 -10.35 -7.28 -9.86
CA SER A 397 -10.91 -8.02 -11.00
C SER A 397 -12.25 -8.71 -10.70
N GLY A 398 -12.90 -8.41 -9.58
CA GLY A 398 -14.19 -9.01 -9.21
C GLY A 398 -14.11 -10.49 -8.82
N LEU A 399 -12.92 -11.03 -8.63
CA LEU A 399 -12.73 -12.37 -8.07
C LEU A 399 -13.01 -12.32 -6.56
N THR A 400 -13.63 -13.38 -6.07
CA THR A 400 -13.82 -13.59 -4.63
C THR A 400 -13.05 -14.84 -4.24
N PHE A 401 -12.29 -14.74 -3.15
CA PHE A 401 -11.49 -15.83 -2.64
C PHE A 401 -11.93 -16.16 -1.22
N ASN A 402 -12.03 -17.44 -0.88
CA ASN A 402 -11.83 -17.85 0.52
C ASN A 402 -10.36 -17.53 0.84
N GLN A 403 -10.04 -16.84 1.95
CA GLN A 403 -8.65 -16.38 2.19
C GLN A 403 -7.69 -17.58 2.27
N THR A 404 -7.04 -17.87 1.14
CA THR A 404 -6.04 -18.91 0.94
C THR A 404 -4.84 -18.22 0.34
N LYS A 405 -3.62 -18.64 0.67
CA LYS A 405 -2.45 -17.91 0.17
C LYS A 405 -2.35 -18.06 -1.33
N ALA A 406 -2.27 -16.92 -2.00
CA ALA A 406 -2.21 -16.86 -3.43
C ALA A 406 -0.76 -17.02 -3.95
N ILE A 407 -0.56 -17.84 -4.97
CA ILE A 407 0.65 -17.89 -5.78
C ILE A 407 0.33 -17.34 -7.16
N TRP A 408 1.07 -16.35 -7.66
CA TRP A 408 0.85 -15.77 -8.99
C TRP A 408 0.98 -16.85 -10.08
N ARG A 409 -0.17 -17.27 -10.61
CA ARG A 409 -0.29 -18.21 -11.73
C ARG A 409 -1.52 -17.86 -12.53
N TYR A 410 -1.41 -17.93 -13.86
CA TYR A 410 -2.54 -17.72 -14.77
C TYR A 410 -3.06 -19.05 -15.30
N ASP A 411 -4.19 -19.52 -14.79
CA ASP A 411 -4.81 -20.76 -15.30
C ASP A 411 -5.79 -20.52 -16.46
N GLY A 412 -5.79 -19.31 -17.05
CA GLY A 412 -6.75 -18.93 -18.10
C GLY A 412 -8.12 -18.53 -17.56
N PRO A 413 -9.04 -18.08 -18.45
CA PRO A 413 -10.36 -17.59 -18.05
C PRO A 413 -11.27 -18.67 -17.44
N SER A 414 -10.99 -19.95 -17.72
CA SER A 414 -11.74 -21.11 -17.23
C SER A 414 -11.06 -21.84 -16.06
N GLY A 415 -9.88 -21.39 -15.64
CA GLY A 415 -9.16 -21.95 -14.49
C GLY A 415 -9.64 -21.39 -13.16
N PRO A 416 -9.07 -21.82 -12.01
CA PRO A 416 -9.34 -21.26 -10.69
C PRO A 416 -8.97 -19.78 -10.52
N GLY A 417 -8.53 -19.11 -11.59
CA GLY A 417 -8.21 -17.70 -11.64
C GLY A 417 -6.72 -17.40 -11.52
N TRP A 418 -6.42 -16.11 -11.50
CA TRP A 418 -5.10 -15.60 -11.14
C TRP A 418 -4.84 -15.92 -9.68
N GLY A 419 -3.69 -16.50 -9.36
CA GLY A 419 -3.23 -16.51 -7.99
C GLY A 419 -3.54 -17.77 -7.16
N VAL A 420 -4.34 -18.75 -7.60
CA VAL A 420 -4.86 -19.75 -6.64
C VAL A 420 -4.27 -21.16 -6.83
N ARG A 421 -3.27 -21.54 -6.01
CA ARG A 421 -3.11 -22.91 -5.48
C ARG A 421 -2.33 -22.97 -4.15
N ASN A 422 -2.90 -23.70 -3.18
CA ASN A 422 -2.30 -24.38 -2.01
C ASN A 422 -0.98 -23.81 -1.45
N TRP A 423 -1.08 -22.71 -0.71
CA TRP A 423 -0.22 -22.51 0.45
C TRP A 423 -1.14 -22.20 1.64
N THR A 424 -1.31 -23.15 2.55
CA THR A 424 -1.92 -22.88 3.85
C THR A 424 -0.81 -22.34 4.74
N ASP A 425 -1.10 -21.37 5.61
CA ASP A 425 -0.22 -21.19 6.77
C ASP A 425 -0.21 -22.49 7.61
N VAL A 426 0.58 -22.55 8.69
CA VAL A 426 0.63 -23.74 9.56
C VAL A 426 -0.75 -24.18 10.11
N ASN A 427 -1.80 -23.36 9.99
CA ASN A 427 -3.15 -23.58 10.50
C ASN A 427 -4.29 -23.42 9.46
N GLY A 428 -3.99 -23.17 8.18
CA GLY A 428 -5.00 -23.03 7.12
C GLY A 428 -5.75 -21.69 7.05
N VAL A 429 -5.32 -20.65 7.80
CA VAL A 429 -5.93 -19.30 7.78
C VAL A 429 -4.83 -18.26 7.73
N ILE A 430 -4.95 -17.27 6.86
CA ILE A 430 -4.01 -16.14 6.85
C ILE A 430 -4.33 -15.23 8.04
N ALA A 431 -3.75 -15.53 9.20
CA ALA A 431 -4.08 -14.84 10.46
C ALA A 431 -3.69 -13.35 10.50
N TRP A 432 -3.04 -12.81 9.47
CA TRP A 432 -2.53 -11.45 9.49
C TRP A 432 -3.47 -10.39 8.90
N TYR A 433 -4.60 -10.74 8.30
CA TYR A 433 -5.67 -9.77 8.01
C TYR A 433 -6.35 -9.29 9.31
N ALA A 434 -7.18 -8.24 9.22
CA ALA A 434 -8.10 -7.88 10.29
C ALA A 434 -9.22 -8.93 10.42
N ASP A 435 -9.88 -8.99 11.58
CA ASP A 435 -11.08 -9.82 11.79
C ASP A 435 -12.01 -9.14 12.79
N LEU A 436 -12.91 -8.30 12.29
CA LEU A 436 -13.79 -7.46 13.07
C LEU A 436 -14.99 -8.28 13.51
N THR A 437 -15.42 -8.10 14.75
CA THR A 437 -16.63 -8.77 15.23
C THR A 437 -17.29 -7.94 16.33
N PRO A 438 -18.58 -7.59 16.20
CA PRO A 438 -19.32 -7.03 17.32
C PRO A 438 -19.54 -8.11 18.40
N THR A 439 -18.75 -8.06 19.46
CA THR A 439 -18.79 -9.03 20.57
C THR A 439 -19.86 -8.70 21.60
N SER A 440 -20.29 -7.45 21.69
CA SER A 440 -21.34 -7.00 22.61
C SER A 440 -22.24 -5.93 21.99
N LEU A 441 -23.50 -5.88 22.44
CA LEU A 441 -24.45 -4.81 22.17
C LEU A 441 -25.35 -4.64 23.39
N VAL A 442 -25.14 -3.56 24.14
CA VAL A 442 -25.81 -3.27 25.42
C VAL A 442 -26.55 -1.95 25.38
N PHE A 443 -27.58 -1.81 26.22
CA PHE A 443 -28.40 -0.60 26.29
C PHE A 443 -28.21 0.10 27.63
N SER A 444 -28.21 1.44 27.63
CA SER A 444 -28.12 2.22 28.87
C SER A 444 -29.33 2.06 29.80
N LYS A 445 -30.42 1.48 29.30
CA LYS A 445 -31.66 1.21 30.04
C LYS A 445 -32.19 -0.18 29.70
N THR A 446 -32.75 -0.87 30.68
CA THR A 446 -33.35 -2.21 30.50
C THR A 446 -34.85 -2.15 30.20
N ASN A 447 -35.56 -1.15 30.73
CA ASN A 447 -37.00 -0.94 30.54
C ASN A 447 -37.32 0.54 30.28
N PRO A 448 -36.86 1.12 29.16
CA PRO A 448 -37.19 2.50 28.82
C PRO A 448 -38.69 2.70 28.64
N VAL A 449 -39.17 3.92 28.86
CA VAL A 449 -40.52 4.33 28.45
C VAL A 449 -40.47 4.81 27.01
N ALA A 450 -41.54 4.58 26.24
CA ALA A 450 -41.64 5.06 24.86
C ALA A 450 -41.30 6.56 24.76
N GLY A 451 -40.44 6.91 23.80
CA GLY A 451 -39.92 8.27 23.61
C GLY A 451 -38.70 8.63 24.47
N GLU A 452 -38.31 7.79 25.43
CA GLU A 452 -37.07 8.01 26.18
C GLU A 452 -35.83 7.78 25.32
N LEU A 453 -34.81 8.60 25.55
CA LEU A 453 -33.48 8.42 24.97
C LEU A 453 -32.79 7.20 25.60
N VAL A 454 -32.33 6.29 24.76
CA VAL A 454 -31.52 5.12 25.10
C VAL A 454 -30.23 5.19 24.30
N GLN A 455 -29.11 4.85 24.94
CA GLN A 455 -27.84 4.67 24.24
C GLN A 455 -27.64 3.17 23.99
N ALA A 456 -27.50 2.77 22.73
CA ALA A 456 -26.98 1.47 22.35
C ALA A 456 -25.45 1.57 22.26
N THR A 457 -24.74 0.71 22.98
CA THR A 457 -23.27 0.64 22.99
C THR A 457 -22.83 -0.72 22.47
N ALA A 458 -22.03 -0.74 21.41
CA ALA A 458 -21.42 -1.94 20.86
C ALA A 458 -19.93 -2.02 21.22
N THR A 459 -19.45 -3.23 21.50
CA THR A 459 -18.02 -3.54 21.57
C THR A 459 -17.65 -4.28 20.29
N ILE A 460 -16.68 -3.76 19.56
CA ILE A 460 -16.14 -4.35 18.34
C ILE A 460 -14.75 -4.90 18.67
N SER A 461 -14.55 -6.20 18.53
CA SER A 461 -13.24 -6.85 18.65
C SER A 461 -12.57 -6.90 17.29
N ASN A 462 -11.24 -6.83 17.25
CA ASN A 462 -10.44 -7.23 16.10
C ASN A 462 -9.60 -8.45 16.51
N ALA A 463 -10.01 -9.65 16.08
CA ALA A 463 -9.31 -10.90 16.36
C ALA A 463 -8.14 -11.19 15.39
N GLY A 464 -8.00 -10.36 14.35
CA GLY A 464 -6.90 -10.42 13.39
C GLY A 464 -5.59 -9.83 13.91
N GLN A 465 -4.53 -9.90 13.10
CA GLN A 465 -3.20 -9.39 13.46
C GLN A 465 -2.82 -8.06 12.77
N THR A 466 -3.77 -7.43 12.07
CA THR A 466 -3.60 -6.10 11.49
C THR A 466 -4.58 -5.11 12.11
N ASN A 467 -4.11 -3.90 12.39
CA ASN A 467 -4.95 -2.79 12.86
C ASN A 467 -5.99 -2.43 11.81
N ALA A 468 -7.23 -2.16 12.22
CA ALA A 468 -8.27 -1.69 11.31
C ALA A 468 -8.61 -0.24 11.66
N ASN A 469 -8.19 0.71 10.82
CA ASN A 469 -8.49 2.13 11.03
C ASN A 469 -9.67 2.60 10.19
N ASN A 470 -10.38 3.63 10.65
CA ASN A 470 -11.50 4.23 9.95
C ASN A 470 -12.60 3.22 9.57
N VAL A 471 -12.90 2.30 10.48
CA VAL A 471 -13.90 1.25 10.31
C VAL A 471 -15.29 1.83 10.58
N SER A 472 -16.21 1.70 9.62
CA SER A 472 -17.61 2.09 9.81
C SER A 472 -18.34 1.09 10.71
N VAL A 473 -19.09 1.59 11.69
CA VAL A 473 -20.00 0.82 12.53
C VAL A 473 -21.39 1.44 12.46
N ARG A 474 -22.32 0.70 11.86
CA ARG A 474 -23.68 1.15 11.55
C ARG A 474 -24.69 0.47 12.45
N PHE A 475 -25.61 1.25 12.99
CA PHE A 475 -26.68 0.80 13.86
C PHE A 475 -28.03 0.90 13.15
N TYR A 476 -28.85 -0.13 13.31
CA TYR A 476 -30.19 -0.21 12.74
C TYR A 476 -31.21 -0.60 13.82
N LYS A 477 -32.42 -0.08 13.68
CA LYS A 477 -33.61 -0.44 14.45
C LYS A 477 -34.60 -1.17 13.55
N ASP A 478 -35.24 -2.20 14.09
CA ASP A 478 -36.28 -3.01 13.42
C ASP A 478 -35.79 -3.50 12.04
N THR A 479 -34.61 -4.11 12.03
CA THR A 479 -33.89 -4.68 10.86
C THR A 479 -33.35 -3.68 9.85
N THR A 480 -34.09 -2.63 9.50
CA THR A 480 -33.75 -1.76 8.34
C THR A 480 -33.67 -0.27 8.65
N THR A 481 -34.19 0.20 9.79
CA THR A 481 -34.22 1.65 10.08
C THR A 481 -32.84 2.09 10.55
N PHE A 482 -32.08 2.78 9.70
CA PHE A 482 -30.78 3.34 10.07
C PHE A 482 -30.92 4.36 11.21
N ILE A 483 -30.20 4.16 12.31
CA ILE A 483 -30.22 5.05 13.49
C ILE A 483 -28.89 5.77 13.73
N GLY A 484 -27.80 5.36 13.08
CA GLY A 484 -26.55 6.11 13.09
C GLY A 484 -25.33 5.30 12.65
N GLU A 485 -24.26 6.03 12.33
CA GLU A 485 -22.95 5.50 11.96
C GLU A 485 -21.86 6.21 12.77
N ARG A 486 -20.79 5.47 13.06
CA ARG A 486 -19.57 5.97 13.69
C ARG A 486 -18.38 5.29 13.07
N TYR A 487 -17.25 6.00 13.04
CA TYR A 487 -15.98 5.47 12.59
C TYR A 487 -15.08 5.22 13.80
N ILE A 488 -14.45 4.05 13.84
CA ILE A 488 -13.54 3.66 14.93
C ILE A 488 -12.24 3.11 14.36
N ASN A 489 -11.20 3.15 15.20
CA ASN A 489 -9.97 2.39 14.98
C ASN A 489 -9.96 1.22 15.96
N VAL A 490 -9.65 0.02 15.48
CA VAL A 490 -9.57 -1.19 16.29
C VAL A 490 -8.23 -1.88 16.04
N ASN A 491 -7.32 -1.71 16.99
CA ASN A 491 -5.99 -2.33 16.93
C ASN A 491 -6.11 -3.86 16.92
N ALA A 492 -5.11 -4.51 16.32
CA ALA A 492 -4.99 -5.96 16.32
C ALA A 492 -5.10 -6.55 17.74
N GLY A 493 -5.86 -7.63 17.89
CA GLY A 493 -6.10 -8.30 19.18
C GLY A 493 -6.82 -7.45 20.24
N SER A 494 -7.35 -6.28 19.88
CA SER A 494 -7.97 -5.32 20.82
C SER A 494 -9.46 -5.09 20.53
N ASN A 495 -10.08 -4.24 21.35
CA ASN A 495 -11.49 -3.87 21.22
C ASN A 495 -11.66 -2.35 21.07
N GLY A 496 -12.60 -1.94 20.22
CA GLY A 496 -13.16 -0.60 20.15
C GLY A 496 -14.57 -0.56 20.73
N VAL A 497 -14.97 0.57 21.30
CA VAL A 497 -16.31 0.77 21.87
C VAL A 497 -16.97 1.97 21.22
N VAL A 498 -18.23 1.80 20.83
CA VAL A 498 -18.97 2.82 20.09
C VAL A 498 -20.44 2.84 20.48
N GLY A 499 -21.02 4.04 20.57
CA GLY A 499 -22.39 4.22 21.03
C GLY A 499 -23.21 5.17 20.15
N ILE A 500 -24.49 4.85 19.99
CA ILE A 500 -25.51 5.68 19.33
C ILE A 500 -26.70 5.87 20.27
N ASN A 501 -27.19 7.11 20.33
CA ASN A 501 -28.43 7.43 21.02
C ASN A 501 -29.62 7.25 20.07
N PHE A 502 -30.69 6.64 20.54
CA PHE A 502 -31.93 6.45 19.79
C PHE A 502 -33.14 6.52 20.72
N THR A 503 -34.32 6.69 20.11
CA THR A 503 -35.62 6.57 20.77
C THR A 503 -36.49 5.58 20.00
N ALA A 504 -37.46 4.99 20.69
CA ALA A 504 -38.43 4.10 20.06
C ALA A 504 -39.82 4.24 20.69
N GLY A 505 -40.82 3.71 19.98
CA GLY A 505 -42.20 3.63 20.46
C GLY A 505 -42.38 2.49 21.45
N THR A 506 -43.59 2.29 21.95
CA THR A 506 -43.92 1.15 22.81
C THR A 506 -43.74 -0.17 22.05
N GLY A 507 -43.15 -1.16 22.70
CA GLY A 507 -42.97 -2.52 22.16
C GLY A 507 -41.52 -2.97 22.18
N THR A 508 -41.29 -4.20 21.69
CA THR A 508 -39.95 -4.76 21.54
C THR A 508 -39.37 -4.33 20.21
N HIS A 509 -38.19 -3.72 20.25
CA HIS A 509 -37.43 -3.30 19.09
C HIS A 509 -36.13 -4.09 19.02
N GLN A 510 -35.79 -4.59 17.84
CA GLN A 510 -34.48 -5.21 17.59
C GLN A 510 -33.50 -4.13 17.15
N ILE A 511 -32.38 -4.02 17.84
CA ILE A 511 -31.26 -3.19 17.44
C ILE A 511 -30.17 -4.10 16.88
N SER A 512 -29.71 -3.83 15.67
CA SER A 512 -28.56 -4.50 15.07
C SER A 512 -27.41 -3.53 14.88
N VAL A 513 -26.20 -4.06 15.02
CA VAL A 513 -24.95 -3.40 14.70
C VAL A 513 -24.26 -4.20 13.60
N LYS A 514 -23.78 -3.49 12.58
CA LYS A 514 -22.98 -4.03 11.49
C LYS A 514 -21.67 -3.27 11.43
N VAL A 515 -20.56 -3.97 11.53
CA VAL A 515 -19.22 -3.40 11.33
C VAL A 515 -18.82 -3.61 9.87
N ASP A 516 -18.17 -2.61 9.28
CA ASP A 516 -17.71 -2.59 7.88
C ASP A 516 -18.74 -3.15 6.88
N GLU A 517 -19.99 -2.68 6.93
CA GLU A 517 -21.09 -3.19 6.08
C GLU A 517 -20.80 -3.07 4.57
N PHE A 518 -19.90 -2.17 4.18
CA PHE A 518 -19.50 -1.96 2.78
C PHE A 518 -18.28 -2.80 2.38
N ASN A 519 -17.76 -3.66 3.26
CA ASN A 519 -16.58 -4.50 3.05
C ASN A 519 -15.39 -3.69 2.51
N THR A 520 -15.12 -2.54 3.13
CA THR A 520 -13.99 -1.68 2.75
C THR A 520 -12.66 -2.23 3.26
N LYS A 521 -12.71 -2.97 4.38
CA LYS A 521 -11.59 -3.68 4.96
C LYS A 521 -11.59 -5.12 4.48
N ILE A 522 -10.41 -5.62 4.11
CA ILE A 522 -10.21 -7.02 3.79
C ILE A 522 -9.95 -7.75 5.10
N GLU A 523 -10.87 -8.64 5.44
CA GLU A 523 -10.84 -9.37 6.71
C GLU A 523 -10.61 -10.86 6.51
N THR A 524 -10.38 -11.61 7.60
CA THR A 524 -10.38 -13.08 7.57
C THR A 524 -11.79 -13.67 7.59
N ASN A 525 -12.83 -12.91 7.91
CA ASN A 525 -14.19 -13.44 7.92
C ASN A 525 -15.26 -12.34 7.86
N ASP A 526 -15.74 -11.99 6.68
CA ASP A 526 -16.78 -10.95 6.56
C ASP A 526 -18.16 -11.40 7.13
N LEU A 527 -18.33 -12.68 7.50
CA LEU A 527 -19.62 -13.23 7.95
C LEU A 527 -19.88 -13.04 9.46
N ASN A 528 -18.88 -12.67 10.25
CA ASN A 528 -19.03 -12.42 11.70
C ASN A 528 -19.28 -10.94 12.04
N ASN A 529 -19.42 -10.06 11.03
CA ASN A 529 -19.54 -8.61 11.17
C ASN A 529 -20.90 -8.08 11.69
N ILE A 530 -21.79 -8.95 12.19
CA ILE A 530 -23.16 -8.57 12.55
C ILE A 530 -23.53 -9.10 13.94
N ARG A 531 -24.15 -8.24 14.76
CA ARG A 531 -24.79 -8.63 16.02
C ARG A 531 -26.11 -7.90 16.21
N ALA A 532 -27.08 -8.56 16.84
CA ALA A 532 -28.34 -7.95 17.20
C ALA A 532 -28.71 -8.23 18.67
N ASN A 533 -29.46 -7.31 19.26
CA ASN A 533 -30.04 -7.46 20.59
C ASN A 533 -31.40 -6.73 20.65
N SER A 534 -32.30 -7.16 21.52
CA SER A 534 -33.64 -6.59 21.62
C SER A 534 -33.82 -5.79 22.90
N ILE A 535 -34.62 -4.72 22.82
CA ILE A 535 -35.00 -3.89 23.96
C ILE A 535 -36.52 -3.64 23.91
N THR A 536 -37.16 -3.64 25.08
CA THR A 536 -38.61 -3.42 25.18
C THR A 536 -38.89 -2.07 25.82
N PHE A 537 -39.63 -1.23 25.09
CA PHE A 537 -40.11 0.06 25.56
C PHE A 537 -41.53 -0.10 26.13
N SER A 538 -41.70 0.33 27.37
CA SER A 538 -42.99 0.37 28.05
C SER A 538 -43.84 1.55 27.58
N ALA A 539 -45.16 1.42 27.66
CA ALA A 539 -46.06 2.53 27.37
C ALA A 539 -45.86 3.66 28.39
N PRO A 540 -45.98 4.94 27.98
CA PRO A 540 -46.01 6.03 28.93
C PRO A 540 -47.11 5.80 29.96
N PRO A 541 -46.87 6.11 31.24
CA PRO A 541 -47.92 6.02 32.24
C PRO A 541 -49.12 6.86 31.76
N ILE A 542 -50.31 6.27 31.83
CA ILE A 542 -51.56 6.95 31.47
C ILE A 542 -51.65 8.18 32.38
N GLN A 543 -51.50 9.37 31.79
CA GLN A 543 -51.74 10.61 32.53
C GLN A 543 -53.23 10.65 32.86
N PRO A 544 -53.63 10.72 34.14
CA PRO A 544 -55.03 10.82 34.48
C PRO A 544 -55.64 12.05 33.78
N SER A 545 -56.76 11.86 33.09
CA SER A 545 -57.48 12.97 32.47
C SER A 545 -58.22 13.72 33.58
N CYS A 546 -57.56 14.71 34.16
CA CYS A 546 -58.16 15.53 35.20
C CYS A 546 -59.05 16.60 34.56
N VAL A 547 -60.37 16.46 34.72
CA VAL A 547 -61.33 17.48 34.31
C VAL A 547 -61.74 18.30 35.53
N TYR A 548 -61.63 19.63 35.45
CA TYR A 548 -62.11 20.50 36.52
C TYR A 548 -63.63 20.41 36.63
N ASN A 549 -64.12 19.85 37.73
CA ASN A 549 -65.54 19.75 38.01
C ASN A 549 -66.01 21.03 38.72
N LYS A 550 -66.72 21.89 37.98
CA LYS A 550 -67.24 23.16 38.51
C LYS A 550 -68.19 22.99 39.71
N LYS A 551 -68.91 21.87 39.82
CA LYS A 551 -69.81 21.61 40.97
C LYS A 551 -69.03 21.23 42.23
N LEU A 552 -67.94 20.48 42.08
CA LEU A 552 -67.09 20.06 43.20
C LEU A 552 -65.98 21.06 43.54
N ARG A 553 -65.75 22.06 42.67
CA ARG A 553 -64.61 23.00 42.73
C ARG A 553 -63.26 22.28 42.89
N ALA A 554 -63.15 21.12 42.25
CA ALA A 554 -61.98 20.26 42.31
C ALA A 554 -61.72 19.63 40.94
N TYR A 555 -60.47 19.28 40.68
CA TYR A 555 -60.11 18.43 39.54
C TYR A 555 -60.52 16.99 39.86
N VAL A 556 -61.35 16.41 38.99
CA VAL A 556 -61.71 14.99 39.05
C VAL A 556 -60.88 14.29 37.99
N CYS A 557 -59.98 13.43 38.44
CA CYS A 557 -59.10 12.63 37.62
C CYS A 557 -59.76 11.26 37.46
N SER A 558 -59.96 10.82 36.22
CA SER A 558 -60.36 9.44 35.89
C SER A 558 -59.18 8.61 35.44
#